data_AF-A0A7S3I6C9-F1
#
_entry.id   AF-A0A7S3I6C9-F1
#
_cell.length_a   1.000
_cell.length_b   1.000
_cell.length_c   1.000
_cell.angle_alpha   90.00
_cell.angle_beta   90.00
_cell.angle_gamma   90.00
#
_symmetry.space_group_name_H-M   'P 1'
#
loop_
_entity.id
_entity.type
_entity.pdbx_description
1 polymer ?
#
loop_
_entity_poly.entity_id
_entity_poly.type
_entity_poly.pdbx_seq_one_letter_code
_entity_poly.pdbx_strand_id
1 'polypeptide(L)'
;MAPEVLFRQNHSFEVDFFAVGVIAYELMQRRRPYVGEDRVSYKEQLLQEQVVLKKQNTPDNWSLECSHFINLCIRRKPSSRLGINGVAELKAHVWFKDFDWKSLSQ
;
A
#
# COMPACT_ATOMS: atom_id res chain seq x y z
N MET A 1 5.09 8.81 -1.49
CA MET A 1 4.92 9.44 -0.16
C MET A 1 3.49 9.24 0.29
N ALA A 2 3.26 8.99 1.58
CA ALA A 2 1.91 8.92 2.11
C ALA A 2 1.19 10.30 2.01
N PRO A 3 -0.14 10.33 1.83
CA PRO A 3 -0.91 11.57 1.70
C PRO A 3 -0.66 12.56 2.83
N GLU A 4 -0.80 12.11 4.08
CA GLU A 4 -0.61 12.91 5.29
C GLU A 4 0.77 13.59 5.37
N VAL A 5 1.82 12.91 4.90
CA VAL A 5 3.18 13.47 4.80
C VAL A 5 3.23 14.57 3.74
N LEU A 6 2.58 14.38 2.59
CA LEU A 6 2.50 15.41 1.54
C LEU A 6 1.81 16.68 2.04
N PHE A 7 0.75 16.52 2.85
CA PHE A 7 -0.03 17.62 3.45
C PHE A 7 0.57 18.17 4.74
N ARG A 8 1.73 17.67 5.20
CA ARG A 8 2.35 18.08 6.47
C ARG A 8 1.42 17.90 7.68
N GLN A 9 0.59 16.86 7.65
CA GLN A 9 -0.26 16.46 8.76
C GLN A 9 0.54 15.64 9.76
N ASN A 10 0.05 15.56 11.00
CA ASN A 10 0.60 14.65 12.00
C ASN A 10 0.48 13.21 11.49
N HIS A 11 1.56 12.45 11.65
CA HIS A 11 1.66 11.08 11.18
C HIS A 11 2.62 10.31 12.07
N SER A 12 2.48 8.99 12.11
CA SER A 12 3.40 8.09 12.80
C SER A 12 3.85 6.97 11.84
N PHE A 13 4.12 5.78 12.38
CA PHE A 13 4.65 4.62 11.67
C PHE A 13 3.74 4.12 10.52
N GLU A 14 2.45 4.47 10.51
CA GLU A 14 1.49 4.04 9.48
C GLU A 14 1.79 4.56 8.07
N VAL A 15 2.63 5.59 7.95
CA VAL A 15 3.10 6.10 6.65
C VAL A 15 4.02 5.12 5.95
N ASP A 16 4.76 4.31 6.71
CA ASP A 16 5.67 3.30 6.16
C ASP A 16 4.88 2.15 5.55
N PHE A 17 3.72 1.80 6.12
CA PHE A 17 2.83 0.80 5.53
C PHE A 17 2.21 1.25 4.20
N PHE A 18 1.99 2.56 4.03
CA PHE A 18 1.64 3.09 2.72
C PHE A 18 2.78 2.92 1.72
N ALA A 19 4.01 3.19 2.13
CA ALA A 19 5.19 2.98 1.28
C ALA A 19 5.36 1.50 0.89
N VAL A 20 5.16 0.57 1.82
CA VAL A 20 5.14 -0.88 1.54
C VAL A 20 4.09 -1.23 0.48
N GLY A 21 2.87 -0.69 0.59
CA GLY A 21 1.82 -0.88 -0.40
C GLY A 21 2.20 -0.34 -1.78
N VAL A 22 2.84 0.84 -1.85
CA VAL A 22 3.32 1.43 -3.10
C VAL A 22 4.41 0.57 -3.75
N ILE A 23 5.38 0.09 -2.98
CA ILE A 23 6.45 -0.78 -3.47
C ILE A 23 5.87 -2.11 -3.98
N ALA A 24 4.97 -2.73 -3.21
CA ALA A 24 4.31 -3.97 -3.62
C ALA A 24 3.48 -3.80 -4.90
N TYR A 25 2.79 -2.66 -5.05
CA TYR A 25 2.12 -2.31 -6.31
C TYR A 25 3.12 -2.20 -7.47
N GLU A 26 4.25 -1.52 -7.27
CA GLU A 26 5.28 -1.35 -8.29
C GLU A 26 5.89 -2.69 -8.71
N LEU A 27 6.12 -3.62 -7.78
CA LEU A 27 6.60 -4.96 -8.10
C LEU A 27 5.59 -5.76 -8.92
N MET A 28 4.30 -5.63 -8.62
CA MET A 28 3.22 -6.32 -9.34
C MET A 28 3.00 -5.73 -10.73
N GLN A 29 2.81 -4.41 -10.83
CA GLN A 29 2.37 -3.74 -12.05
C GLN A 29 3.52 -3.21 -12.91
N ARG A 30 4.76 -3.26 -12.41
CA ARG A 30 5.97 -2.68 -13.03
C ARG A 30 5.85 -1.20 -13.37
N ARG A 31 4.93 -0.50 -12.72
CA ARG A 31 4.68 0.93 -12.86
C ARG A 31 4.27 1.51 -11.51
N ARG A 32 4.51 2.81 -11.33
CA ARG A 32 4.08 3.51 -10.12
C ARG A 32 2.55 3.61 -10.06
N PRO A 33 1.93 3.54 -8.87
CA PRO A 33 0.50 3.79 -8.74
C PRO A 33 0.17 5.27 -9.03
N TYR A 34 1.04 6.18 -8.62
CA TYR A 34 0.93 7.62 -8.84
C TYR A 34 2.22 8.13 -9.50
N VAL A 35 2.08 8.91 -10.56
CA VAL A 35 3.12 9.48 -11.42
C VAL A 35 2.95 11.01 -11.49
N GLY A 36 3.85 11.74 -10.86
CA GLY A 36 3.94 13.20 -11.01
C GLY A 36 5.37 13.59 -11.32
N GLU A 37 5.54 14.54 -12.25
CA GLU A 37 6.85 15.11 -12.61
C GLU A 37 7.41 15.97 -11.48
N ASP A 38 6.51 16.57 -10.70
CA ASP A 38 6.83 17.44 -9.58
C ASP A 38 5.92 17.12 -8.37
N ARG A 39 6.21 17.78 -7.23
CA ARG A 39 5.46 17.54 -6.00
C ARG A 39 3.99 17.95 -6.13
N VAL A 40 3.67 18.95 -6.95
CA VAL A 40 2.30 19.43 -7.14
C VAL A 40 1.49 18.42 -7.95
N SER A 41 1.97 18.01 -9.13
CA SER A 41 1.27 17.01 -9.96
C SER A 41 1.08 15.67 -9.24
N TYR A 42 2.09 15.21 -8.49
CA TYR A 42 1.97 13.99 -7.69
C TYR A 42 0.86 14.10 -6.64
N LYS A 43 0.79 15.24 -5.95
CA LYS A 43 -0.25 15.51 -4.94
C LYS A 43 -1.64 15.57 -5.57
N GLU A 44 -1.77 16.21 -6.73
CA GLU A 44 -3.04 16.28 -7.46
C GLU A 44 -3.53 14.90 -7.90
N GLN A 45 -2.67 14.08 -8.50
CA GLN A 45 -3.06 12.74 -8.93
C GLN A 45 -3.49 11.86 -7.74
N LEU A 46 -2.74 11.92 -6.64
CA LEU A 46 -3.10 11.20 -5.42
C LEU A 46 -4.46 11.68 -4.84
N LEU A 47 -4.81 12.95 -4.98
CA LEU A 47 -6.12 13.47 -4.56
C LEU A 47 -7.26 13.13 -5.53
N GLN A 48 -6.97 13.10 -6.83
CA GLN A 48 -7.97 12.83 -7.86
C GLN A 48 -8.42 11.36 -7.84
N GLU A 49 -7.48 10.42 -7.78
CA GLU A 49 -7.79 9.01 -7.94
C GLU A 49 -7.23 8.15 -6.80
N GLN A 50 -8.05 7.23 -6.29
CA GLN A 50 -7.57 6.13 -5.45
C GLN A 50 -7.21 4.99 -6.39
N VAL A 51 -5.93 4.62 -6.46
CA VAL A 51 -5.54 3.41 -7.20
C VAL A 51 -6.12 2.19 -6.49
N VAL A 52 -6.80 1.34 -7.27
CA VAL A 52 -7.37 0.07 -6.80
C VAL A 52 -7.03 -1.02 -7.81
N LEU A 53 -6.28 -2.03 -7.34
CA LEU A 53 -6.05 -3.28 -8.06
C LEU A 53 -7.34 -4.09 -8.05
N LYS A 54 -7.95 -4.25 -9.23
CA LYS A 54 -9.08 -5.14 -9.44
C LYS A 54 -8.58 -6.48 -9.97
N LYS A 55 -9.45 -7.50 -9.97
CA LYS A 55 -9.12 -8.84 -10.50
C LYS A 55 -8.54 -8.77 -11.92
N GLN A 56 -9.14 -7.96 -12.79
CA GLN A 56 -8.67 -7.78 -14.18
C GLN A 56 -7.30 -7.08 -14.30
N ASN A 57 -6.86 -6.38 -13.26
CA ASN A 57 -5.59 -5.66 -13.24
C ASN A 57 -4.50 -6.47 -12.51
N THR A 58 -4.85 -7.61 -11.93
CA THR A 58 -3.92 -8.49 -11.22
C THR A 58 -3.33 -9.46 -12.23
N PRO A 59 -2.00 -9.52 -12.42
CA PRO A 59 -1.40 -10.44 -13.36
C PRO A 59 -1.62 -11.90 -12.93
N ASP A 60 -1.67 -12.83 -13.88
CA ASP A 60 -2.04 -14.25 -13.64
C ASP A 60 -1.11 -14.98 -12.67
N ASN A 61 0.14 -14.52 -12.53
CA ASN A 61 1.14 -15.07 -11.62
C ASN A 61 1.05 -14.48 -10.19
N TRP A 62 0.09 -13.61 -9.91
CA TRP A 62 -0.13 -13.01 -8.60
C TRP A 62 -1.46 -13.43 -8.00
N SER A 63 -1.48 -13.60 -6.68
CA SER A 63 -2.71 -13.94 -5.96
C SER A 63 -3.60 -12.73 -5.74
N LEU A 64 -4.93 -12.94 -5.68
CA LEU A 64 -5.89 -11.86 -5.44
C LEU A 64 -5.77 -11.30 -4.02
N GLU A 65 -5.31 -12.13 -3.08
CA GLU A 65 -4.97 -11.77 -1.72
C GLU A 65 -3.83 -10.74 -1.68
N CYS A 66 -2.85 -10.84 -2.59
CA CYS A 66 -1.79 -9.85 -2.72
C CYS A 66 -2.36 -8.49 -3.17
N SER A 67 -3.18 -8.49 -4.21
CA SER A 67 -3.86 -7.28 -4.69
C SER A 67 -4.74 -6.65 -3.61
N HIS A 68 -5.44 -7.48 -2.83
CA HIS A 68 -6.24 -7.02 -1.71
C HIS A 68 -5.37 -6.38 -0.61
N PHE A 69 -4.26 -7.02 -0.23
CA PHE A 69 -3.29 -6.46 0.72
C PHE A 69 -2.79 -5.09 0.27
N ILE A 70 -2.34 -4.98 -0.98
CA ILE A 70 -1.84 -3.73 -1.57
C ILE A 70 -2.92 -2.65 -1.50
N ASN A 71 -4.16 -2.96 -1.89
CA ASN A 71 -5.28 -2.02 -1.86
C ASN A 71 -5.56 -1.46 -0.48
N LEU A 72 -5.41 -2.27 0.58
CA LEU A 72 -5.60 -1.83 1.95
C LEU A 72 -4.42 -0.96 2.45
N CYS A 73 -3.19 -1.26 2.03
CA CYS A 73 -2.01 -0.48 2.38
C CYS A 73 -1.98 0.90 1.68
N ILE A 74 -2.41 1.00 0.42
CA ILE A 74 -2.40 2.26 -0.35
C ILE A 74 -3.65 3.13 -0.13
N ARG A 75 -4.42 2.88 0.94
CA ARG A 75 -5.59 3.70 1.29
C ARG A 75 -5.16 5.11 1.64
N ARG A 76 -5.82 6.09 1.01
CA ARG A 76 -5.53 7.52 1.21
C ARG A 76 -5.84 8.00 2.63
N LYS A 77 -6.94 7.54 3.21
CA LYS A 77 -7.28 7.86 4.61
C LYS A 77 -6.47 6.95 5.54
N PRO A 78 -5.65 7.50 6.45
CA PRO A 78 -4.91 6.70 7.42
C PRO A 78 -5.85 5.85 8.27
N SER A 79 -7.02 6.40 8.65
CA SER A 79 -8.04 5.74 9.47
C SER A 79 -8.63 4.46 8.89
N SER A 80 -8.50 4.25 7.58
CA SER A 80 -8.98 3.04 6.92
C SER A 80 -7.84 2.17 6.39
N ARG A 81 -6.58 2.57 6.57
CA ARG A 81 -5.39 1.87 6.09
C ARG A 81 -5.09 0.65 6.95
N LEU A 82 -4.63 -0.41 6.31
CA LEU A 82 -4.10 -1.58 7.04
C LEU A 82 -2.85 -1.17 7.82
N GLY A 83 -2.78 -1.57 9.10
CA GLY A 83 -1.66 -1.25 9.98
C GLY A 83 -1.86 -0.03 10.85
N ILE A 84 -3.06 0.57 10.88
CA ILE A 84 -3.35 1.65 11.83
C ILE A 84 -3.15 1.21 13.28
N ASN A 85 -3.49 -0.05 13.60
CA ASN A 85 -3.26 -0.61 14.93
C ASN A 85 -1.91 -1.33 15.05
N GLY A 86 -0.99 -1.09 14.09
CA GLY A 86 0.36 -1.63 14.10
C GLY A 86 0.62 -2.79 13.15
N VAL A 87 1.87 -3.25 13.15
CA VAL A 87 2.39 -4.27 12.22
C VAL A 87 1.69 -5.63 12.33
N ALA A 88 1.08 -5.94 13.48
CA ALA A 88 0.35 -7.18 13.69
C ALA A 88 -0.81 -7.35 12.68
N GLU A 89 -1.49 -6.26 12.31
CA GLU A 89 -2.56 -6.31 11.31
C GLU A 89 -2.05 -6.70 9.92
N LEU A 90 -0.86 -6.23 9.54
CA LEU A 90 -0.24 -6.59 8.27
C LEU A 90 0.09 -8.08 8.25
N LYS A 91 0.72 -8.58 9.33
CA LYS A 91 1.11 -9.99 9.44
C LYS A 91 -0.08 -10.94 9.48
N ALA A 92 -1.21 -10.50 10.04
CA ALA A 92 -2.44 -11.28 10.13
C ALA A 92 -3.27 -11.28 8.82
N HIS A 93 -2.89 -10.49 7.81
CA HIS A 93 -3.62 -10.45 6.56
C HIS A 93 -3.60 -11.82 5.84
N VAL A 94 -4.70 -12.18 5.18
CA VAL A 94 -4.87 -13.49 4.51
C VAL A 94 -3.78 -13.82 3.49
N TRP A 95 -3.14 -12.81 2.92
CA TRP A 95 -1.99 -12.98 2.02
C TRP A 95 -0.79 -13.67 2.69
N PHE A 96 -0.65 -13.48 4.01
CA PHE A 96 0.43 -14.05 4.83
C PHE A 96 -0.02 -15.23 5.71
N LYS A 97 -1.22 -15.80 5.48
CA LYS A 97 -1.80 -16.84 6.34
C LYS A 97 -0.87 -18.06 6.54
N ASP A 98 -0.11 -18.43 5.50
CA ASP A 98 0.80 -19.57 5.48
C ASP A 98 2.28 -19.14 5.54
N PHE A 99 2.55 -17.87 5.83
CA PHE A 99 3.91 -17.33 5.88
C PHE A 99 4.50 -17.50 7.28
N ASP A 100 5.61 -18.25 7.39
CA ASP A 100 6.32 -18.40 8.66
C ASP A 100 7.18 -17.17 8.97
N TRP A 101 6.58 -16.21 9.67
CA TRP A 101 7.27 -15.02 10.17
C TRP A 101 8.43 -15.31 11.13
N LYS A 102 8.45 -16.46 11.82
CA LYS A 102 9.53 -16.81 12.75
C LYS A 102 10.78 -17.21 11.98
N SER A 103 10.62 -17.97 10.90
CA SER A 103 11.73 -18.36 10.01
C SER A 103 12.47 -17.16 9.41
N LEU A 104 11.75 -16.07 9.12
CA LEU A 104 12.31 -14.83 8.58
C LEU A 104 13.11 -14.03 9.63
N SER A 105 12.80 -14.20 10.92
CA SER A 105 13.42 -13.43 12.00
C SER A 105 14.71 -14.03 12.56
N GLN A 106 15.21 -15.10 11.94
CA GLN A 106 16.44 -15.80 12.34
C GLN A 106 17.67 -15.34 11.57
#